data_AF-T1CQI7-F1
#
_entry.id   AF-T1CQI7-F1
#
_cell.length_a   1.000
_cell.length_b   1.000
_cell.length_c   1.000
_cell.angle_alpha   90.00
_cell.angle_beta   90.00
_cell.angle_gamma   90.00
#
_symmetry.space_group_name_H-M   'P 1'
#
loop_
_entity.id
_entity.type
_entity.pdbx_description
1 polymer ?
#
loop_
_entity_poly.entity_id
_entity_poly.type
_entity_poly.pdbx_seq_one_letter_code
_entity_poly.pdbx_strand_id
1 'polypeptide(L)'
;ATVVAQLFDEAERRDPDHHRPWVALVDATATRSTSSPAPPGSGRCPVPILVDFVHVLEYLWGAAWSFYAEGDPAAETWVRAKALAVLQGHASQVAAAVRRTATRRALPAARRAGADACARYLVNQRTRLNYPRALRDGWPIATGVIEGACRHLVKDRLDVTGARWGLAGAEAVLKLRALRTNGDFDEYWRFHLIREKRRIHESRYRGNSIPGDRPVT
;
A
#
# COMPACT_ATOMS: atom_id res chain seq x y z
N ALA A 1 -13.74 5.25 -10.21
CA ALA A 1 -14.77 4.48 -9.48
C ALA A 1 -14.51 2.97 -9.53
N THR A 2 -14.10 2.42 -10.68
CA THR A 2 -13.97 0.97 -10.93
C THR A 2 -12.93 0.24 -10.07
N VAL A 3 -11.73 0.80 -9.89
CA VAL A 3 -10.64 0.10 -9.17
C VAL A 3 -10.89 -0.01 -7.66
N VAL A 4 -11.45 1.03 -7.04
CA VAL A 4 -11.77 1.00 -5.60
C VAL A 4 -12.84 -0.06 -5.33
N ALA A 5 -13.89 -0.14 -6.15
CA ALA A 5 -14.90 -1.20 -6.03
C ALA A 5 -14.28 -2.60 -6.14
N GLN A 6 -13.39 -2.83 -7.12
CA GLN A 6 -12.70 -4.11 -7.28
C GLN A 6 -11.82 -4.48 -6.08
N LEU A 7 -11.22 -3.51 -5.38
CA LEU A 7 -10.47 -3.79 -4.15
C LEU A 7 -11.39 -4.27 -3.03
N PHE A 8 -12.60 -3.71 -2.92
CA PHE A 8 -13.61 -4.17 -1.97
C PHE A 8 -14.14 -5.55 -2.33
N ASP A 9 -14.43 -5.80 -3.60
CA ASP A 9 -14.85 -7.12 -4.07
C ASP A 9 -13.78 -8.18 -3.78
N GLU A 10 -12.50 -7.86 -3.98
CA GLU A 10 -11.39 -8.77 -3.66
C GLU A 10 -11.19 -8.95 -2.15
N ALA A 11 -11.40 -7.90 -1.34
CA ALA A 11 -11.36 -8.00 0.12
C ALA A 11 -12.47 -8.93 0.64
N GLU A 12 -13.71 -8.73 0.16
CA GLU A 12 -14.88 -9.56 0.48
C GLU A 12 -14.64 -11.01 0.06
N ARG A 13 -14.10 -11.24 -1.14
CA ARG A 13 -13.79 -12.58 -1.64
C ARG A 13 -12.73 -13.30 -0.77
N ARG A 14 -11.82 -12.57 -0.13
CA ARG A 14 -10.75 -13.12 0.71
C ARG A 14 -11.16 -13.34 2.16
N ASP A 15 -12.09 -12.54 2.65
CA ASP A 15 -12.57 -12.57 4.04
C ASP A 15 -14.10 -12.44 4.06
N PRO A 16 -14.86 -13.41 3.50
CA PRO A 16 -16.30 -13.29 3.34
C PRO A 16 -17.06 -13.25 4.68
N ASP A 17 -16.45 -13.77 5.74
CA ASP A 17 -17.02 -13.81 7.09
C ASP A 17 -16.54 -12.63 7.97
N HIS A 18 -15.77 -11.68 7.41
CA HIS A 18 -15.19 -10.51 8.08
C HIS A 18 -14.46 -10.86 9.40
N HIS A 19 -13.64 -11.90 9.39
CA HIS A 19 -12.90 -12.34 10.58
C HIS A 19 -11.83 -11.33 11.01
N ARG A 20 -11.42 -10.41 10.13
CA ARG A 20 -10.39 -9.40 10.42
C ARG A 20 -10.91 -7.98 10.16
N PRO A 21 -10.48 -6.99 10.96
CA PRO A 21 -10.79 -5.60 10.66
C PRO A 21 -10.10 -5.18 9.36
N TRP A 22 -10.85 -4.59 8.45
CA TRP A 22 -10.29 -3.98 7.25
C TRP A 22 -9.81 -2.57 7.55
N VAL A 23 -8.67 -2.20 6.99
CA VAL A 23 -8.05 -0.88 7.16
C VAL A 23 -7.54 -0.40 5.81
N ALA A 24 -7.80 0.85 5.47
CA ALA A 24 -7.32 1.46 4.24
C ALA A 24 -6.14 2.39 4.54
N LEU A 25 -4.98 2.09 3.97
CA LEU A 25 -3.81 2.97 3.99
C LEU A 25 -3.79 3.78 2.68
N VAL A 26 -3.73 5.10 2.78
CA VAL A 26 -3.80 6.01 1.61
C VAL A 26 -2.62 6.98 1.57
N ASP A 27 -2.26 7.37 0.35
CA ASP A 27 -1.38 8.50 0.07
C ASP A 27 -2.05 9.84 0.44
N ALA A 28 -1.23 10.80 0.85
CA ALA A 28 -1.52 12.22 1.05
C ALA A 28 -2.37 12.89 -0.05
N THR A 29 -2.27 12.42 -1.30
CA THR A 29 -2.99 12.96 -2.47
C THR A 29 -4.46 12.57 -2.55
N ALA A 30 -4.93 11.65 -1.70
CA ALA A 30 -6.34 11.32 -1.58
C ALA A 30 -7.10 12.55 -1.03
N THR A 31 -7.57 13.36 -1.98
CA THR A 31 -8.46 14.52 -1.81
C THR A 31 -9.52 14.28 -0.74
N ARG A 32 -9.98 15.39 -0.15
CA ARG A 32 -11.02 15.50 0.90
C ARG A 32 -12.29 14.66 0.66
N SER A 33 -12.47 14.13 -0.55
CA SER A 33 -13.65 13.45 -1.08
C SER A 33 -13.59 11.93 -1.10
N THR A 34 -12.55 11.26 -0.59
CA THR A 34 -12.70 9.83 -0.27
C THR A 34 -13.58 9.71 0.98
N SER A 35 -14.89 9.77 0.76
CA SER A 35 -15.88 9.12 1.60
C SER A 35 -15.32 7.75 1.99
N SER A 36 -15.44 7.36 3.26
CA SER A 36 -15.06 6.02 3.70
C SER A 36 -15.68 5.04 2.70
N PRO A 37 -14.85 4.35 1.89
CA PRO A 37 -15.42 3.54 0.85
C PRO A 37 -16.09 2.38 1.57
N ALA A 38 -17.41 2.38 1.51
CA ALA A 38 -18.23 1.32 2.09
C ALA A 38 -18.49 0.31 0.97
N PRO A 39 -18.30 -1.00 1.23
CA PRO A 39 -18.70 -2.02 0.28
C PRO A 39 -20.20 -1.90 -0.01
N PRO A 40 -20.65 -1.95 -1.28
CA PRO A 40 -22.07 -2.00 -1.60
C PRO A 40 -22.71 -3.24 -0.96
N GLY A 41 -23.79 -3.06 -0.21
CA GLY A 41 -24.54 -4.17 0.40
C GLY A 41 -24.09 -4.60 1.80
N SER A 42 -22.94 -4.13 2.29
CA SER A 42 -22.55 -4.32 3.69
C SER A 42 -23.29 -3.31 4.59
N GLY A 43 -23.88 -3.77 5.68
CA GLY A 43 -24.41 -2.90 6.72
C GLY A 43 -23.29 -2.07 7.35
N ARG A 44 -22.96 -0.91 6.75
CA ARG A 44 -22.19 0.24 7.29
C ARG A 44 -21.20 -0.07 8.43
N CYS A 45 -20.18 -0.90 8.21
CA CYS A 45 -18.99 -0.83 9.05
C CYS A 45 -17.96 0.08 8.36
N PRO A 46 -17.70 1.30 8.87
CA PRO A 46 -16.75 2.21 8.25
C PRO A 46 -15.33 1.66 8.36
N VAL A 47 -14.67 1.43 7.21
CA VAL A 47 -13.26 1.07 7.14
C VAL A 47 -12.41 2.25 7.63
N PRO A 48 -11.59 2.09 8.70
CA PRO A 48 -10.65 3.10 9.14
C PRO A 48 -9.67 3.46 8.02
N ILE A 49 -9.53 4.76 7.76
CA ILE A 49 -8.56 5.29 6.79
C ILE A 49 -7.38 5.89 7.55
N LEU A 50 -6.18 5.40 7.25
CA LEU A 50 -4.91 5.94 7.73
C LEU A 50 -4.12 6.54 6.58
N VAL A 51 -3.41 7.61 6.89
CA VAL A 51 -2.41 8.19 5.99
C VAL A 51 -1.08 7.48 6.18
N ASP A 52 -0.41 7.18 5.08
CA ASP A 52 0.96 6.65 5.11
C ASP A 52 1.91 7.61 5.84
N PHE A 53 2.59 7.07 6.85
CA PHE A 53 3.56 7.79 7.66
C PHE A 53 4.76 8.31 6.87
N VAL A 54 5.15 7.67 5.76
CA VAL A 54 6.24 8.14 4.89
C VAL A 54 5.92 9.54 4.35
N HIS A 55 4.67 9.81 3.96
CA HIS A 55 4.28 11.16 3.54
C HIS A 55 4.34 12.16 4.68
N VAL A 56 4.00 11.77 5.91
CA VAL A 56 4.17 12.65 7.07
C VAL A 56 5.64 13.05 7.21
N LEU A 57 6.57 12.11 7.02
CA LEU A 57 8.00 12.38 7.05
C LEU A 57 8.43 13.35 5.94
N GLU A 58 7.93 13.20 4.71
CA GLU A 58 8.21 14.14 3.61
C GLU A 58 7.83 15.58 3.96
N TYR A 59 6.63 15.77 4.53
CA TYR A 59 6.19 17.10 4.98
C TYR A 59 7.01 17.62 6.16
N LEU A 60 7.40 16.76 7.11
CA LEU A 60 8.26 17.16 8.21
C LEU A 60 9.65 17.59 7.72
N TRP A 61 10.24 16.87 6.77
CA TRP A 61 11.50 17.28 6.13
C TRP A 61 11.36 18.60 5.37
N GLY A 62 10.27 18.78 4.62
CA GLY A 62 9.97 20.05 3.97
C GLY A 62 9.89 21.23 4.95
N ALA A 63 9.35 21.00 6.16
CA ALA A 63 9.36 22.01 7.22
C ALA A 63 10.76 22.22 7.83
N ALA A 64 11.56 21.17 7.98
CA ALA A 64 12.92 21.28 8.51
C ALA A 64 13.78 22.19 7.64
N TRP A 65 13.64 22.13 6.31
CA TRP A 65 14.35 23.02 5.37
C TRP A 65 13.94 24.49 5.45
N SER A 66 12.82 24.81 6.09
CA SER A 66 12.52 26.20 6.48
C SER A 66 13.35 26.69 7.67
N PHE A 67 13.89 25.79 8.49
CA PHE A 67 14.48 26.08 9.80
C PHE A 67 15.99 25.84 9.89
N TYR A 68 16.53 24.98 9.04
CA TYR A 68 17.92 24.53 9.08
C TYR A 68 18.57 24.65 7.71
N ALA A 69 19.90 24.74 7.69
CA ALA A 69 20.66 24.64 6.45
C ALA A 69 20.72 23.19 5.97
N GLU A 70 20.97 23.00 4.68
CA GLU A 70 21.20 21.67 4.13
C GLU A 70 22.43 21.02 4.79
N GLY A 71 22.31 19.74 5.15
CA GLY A 71 23.37 18.99 5.85
C GLY A 71 23.50 19.26 7.35
N ASP A 72 22.67 20.13 7.95
CA ASP A 72 22.68 20.38 9.38
C ASP A 72 22.13 19.17 10.18
N PRO A 73 22.94 18.51 11.05
CA PRO A 73 22.50 17.36 11.84
C PRO A 73 21.33 17.66 12.79
N ALA A 74 21.13 18.93 13.16
CA ALA A 74 20.00 19.34 13.98
C ALA A 74 18.65 19.18 13.25
N ALA A 75 18.64 19.18 11.92
CA ALA A 75 17.43 18.95 11.12
C ALA A 75 16.88 17.54 11.33
N GLU A 76 17.73 16.52 11.28
CA GLU A 76 17.33 15.13 11.49
C GLU A 76 16.79 14.92 12.91
N THR A 77 17.50 15.45 13.91
CA THR A 77 17.07 15.39 15.32
C THR A 77 15.69 16.04 15.50
N TRP A 78 15.47 17.19 14.86
CA TRP A 78 14.19 17.87 14.89
C TRP A 78 13.09 17.06 14.21
N VAL A 79 13.33 16.51 13.02
CA VAL A 79 12.37 15.67 12.28
C VAL A 79 12.00 14.45 13.10
N ARG A 80 12.99 13.74 13.67
CA ARG A 80 12.76 12.57 14.52
C ARG A 80 11.86 12.90 15.71
N ALA A 81 12.10 14.03 16.39
CA ALA A 81 11.27 14.46 17.51
C ALA A 81 9.83 14.78 17.09
N LYS A 82 9.62 15.44 15.93
CA LYS A 82 8.27 15.72 15.43
C LYS A 82 7.56 14.47 14.92
N ALA A 83 8.28 13.59 14.24
CA ALA A 83 7.79 12.30 13.77
C ALA A 83 7.27 11.45 14.93
N LEU A 84 8.04 11.34 16.02
CA LEU A 84 7.62 10.64 17.24
C LEU A 84 6.37 11.27 17.86
N ALA A 85 6.32 12.60 17.96
CA ALA A 85 5.14 13.27 18.49
C ALA A 85 3.88 13.03 17.62
N VAL A 86 4.03 12.98 16.29
CA VAL A 86 2.91 12.63 15.39
C VAL A 86 2.46 11.18 15.62
N LEU A 87 3.39 10.22 15.74
CA LEU A 87 3.07 8.82 16.05
C LEU A 87 2.35 8.67 17.39
N GLN A 88 2.64 9.54 18.35
CA GLN A 88 1.96 9.64 19.65
C GLN A 88 0.59 10.35 19.59
N GLY A 89 0.14 10.77 18.40
CA GLY A 89 -1.17 11.41 18.20
C GLY A 89 -1.16 12.93 18.35
N HIS A 90 0.00 13.57 18.43
CA HIS A 90 0.14 15.01 18.65
C HIS A 90 0.23 15.84 17.36
N ALA A 91 -0.32 15.35 16.24
CA ALA A 91 -0.20 15.99 14.93
C ALA A 91 -0.61 17.48 14.90
N SER A 92 -1.72 17.83 15.55
CA SER A 92 -2.19 19.23 15.62
C SER A 92 -1.28 20.11 16.48
N GLN A 93 -0.70 19.57 17.55
CA GLN A 93 0.26 20.28 18.40
C GLN A 93 1.58 20.51 17.65
N VAL A 94 2.04 19.50 16.88
CA VAL A 94 3.19 19.62 15.99
C VAL A 94 2.95 20.71 14.95
N ALA A 95 1.79 20.71 14.28
CA ALA A 95 1.43 21.76 13.32
C ALA A 95 1.47 23.17 13.93
N ALA A 96 0.92 23.34 15.14
CA ALA A 96 0.97 24.60 15.86
C ALA A 96 2.40 25.01 16.24
N ALA A 97 3.24 24.06 16.68
CA ALA A 97 4.65 24.32 16.98
C ALA A 97 5.43 24.74 15.74
N VAL A 98 5.24 24.08 14.60
CA VAL A 98 5.87 24.43 13.31
C VAL A 98 5.52 25.87 12.91
N ARG A 99 4.23 26.24 12.93
CA ARG A 99 3.78 27.61 12.61
C ARG A 99 4.38 28.65 13.56
N ARG A 100 4.39 28.35 14.88
CA ARG A 100 4.97 29.26 15.89
C ARG A 100 6.46 29.47 15.68
N THR A 101 7.21 28.42 15.34
CA THR A 101 8.65 28.55 15.04
C THR A 101 8.89 29.45 13.84
N ALA A 102 8.14 29.26 12.74
CA ALA A 102 8.27 30.11 11.55
C ALA A 102 7.96 31.59 11.85
N THR A 103 6.90 31.86 12.62
CA THR A 103 6.52 33.22 13.01
C THR A 103 7.53 33.86 13.96
N ARG A 104 8.00 33.13 15.00
CA ARG A 104 8.99 33.64 15.96
C ARG A 104 10.34 33.96 15.33
N ARG A 105 10.71 33.24 14.27
CA ARG A 105 11.93 33.50 13.50
C ARG A 105 11.74 34.57 12.42
N ALA A 106 10.55 35.18 12.33
CA ALA A 106 10.20 36.18 11.33
C ALA A 106 10.56 35.76 9.89
N LEU A 107 10.33 34.48 9.55
CA LEU A 107 10.74 33.95 8.26
C LEU A 107 9.94 34.58 7.11
N PRO A 108 10.59 35.02 6.02
CA PRO A 108 9.91 35.47 4.80
C PRO A 108 9.02 34.37 4.21
N ALA A 109 7.95 34.76 3.52
CA ALA A 109 6.96 33.84 2.94
C ALA A 109 7.59 32.69 2.14
N ALA A 110 8.55 32.99 1.27
CA ALA A 110 9.27 32.00 0.47
C ALA A 110 10.01 30.96 1.35
N ARG A 111 10.65 31.40 2.43
CA ARG A 111 11.44 30.52 3.31
C ARG A 111 10.58 29.65 4.22
N ARG A 112 9.40 30.13 4.62
CA ARG A 112 8.47 29.36 5.48
C ARG A 112 7.45 28.50 4.72
N ALA A 113 7.49 28.48 3.39
CA ALA A 113 6.53 27.73 2.58
C ALA A 113 6.43 26.24 2.97
N GLY A 114 7.57 25.58 3.18
CA GLY A 114 7.62 24.18 3.64
C GLY A 114 6.98 23.98 5.03
N ALA A 115 7.31 24.86 5.99
CA ALA A 115 6.69 24.85 7.31
C ALA A 115 5.17 25.02 7.27
N ASP A 116 4.67 25.95 6.45
CA ASP A 116 3.23 26.21 6.32
C ASP A 116 2.50 25.06 5.61
N ALA A 117 3.12 24.46 4.59
CA ALA A 117 2.61 23.27 3.92
C ALA A 117 2.50 22.08 4.87
N CYS A 118 3.54 21.79 5.65
CA CYS A 118 3.54 20.75 6.67
C CYS A 118 2.44 20.95 7.71
N ALA A 119 2.36 22.15 8.28
CA ALA A 119 1.34 22.43 9.29
C ALA A 119 -0.08 22.33 8.72
N ARG A 120 -0.31 22.77 7.48
CA ARG A 120 -1.59 22.60 6.78
C ARG A 120 -1.91 21.12 6.57
N TYR A 121 -0.93 20.33 6.14
CA TYR A 121 -1.09 18.90 5.91
C TYR A 121 -1.50 18.16 7.18
N LEU A 122 -0.76 18.33 8.28
CA LEU A 122 -1.04 17.68 9.57
C LEU A 122 -2.44 18.03 10.11
N VAL A 123 -2.88 19.30 9.94
CA VAL A 123 -4.23 19.73 10.37
C VAL A 123 -5.32 19.12 9.50
N ASN A 124 -5.11 19.07 8.18
CA ASN A 124 -6.07 18.52 7.23
C ASN A 124 -6.25 17.00 7.42
N GLN A 125 -5.15 16.29 7.71
CA GLN A 125 -5.16 14.84 7.87
C GLN A 125 -5.41 14.39 9.31
N ARG A 126 -5.66 15.29 10.28
CA ARG A 126 -5.70 14.96 11.72
C ARG A 126 -6.58 13.76 12.09
N THR A 127 -7.68 13.54 11.37
CA THR A 127 -8.61 12.41 11.61
C THR A 127 -8.08 11.09 11.08
N ARG A 128 -7.18 11.12 10.09
CA ARG A 128 -6.51 9.98 9.44
C ARG A 128 -5.10 9.71 10.00
N LEU A 129 -4.63 10.53 10.95
CA LEU A 129 -3.34 10.39 11.63
C LEU A 129 -3.48 9.77 13.03
N ASN A 130 -4.50 8.93 13.25
CA ASN A 130 -4.67 8.21 14.51
C ASN A 130 -3.71 7.00 14.60
N TYR A 131 -2.41 7.29 14.54
CA TYR A 131 -1.35 6.31 14.71
C TYR A 131 -1.37 5.62 16.08
N PRO A 132 -1.74 6.26 17.21
CA PRO A 132 -1.86 5.54 18.48
C PRO A 132 -2.82 4.35 18.40
N ARG A 133 -3.98 4.53 17.76
CA ARG A 133 -4.91 3.42 17.53
C ARG A 133 -4.30 2.37 16.61
N ALA A 134 -3.74 2.78 15.48
CA ALA A 134 -3.16 1.86 14.51
C ALA A 134 -2.05 0.99 15.13
N LEU A 135 -1.14 1.60 15.88
CA LEU A 135 -0.04 0.90 16.55
C LEU A 135 -0.54 -0.04 17.65
N ARG A 136 -1.53 0.39 18.45
CA ARG A 136 -2.16 -0.47 19.48
C ARG A 136 -2.85 -1.68 18.86
N ASP A 137 -3.56 -1.48 17.75
CA ASP A 137 -4.36 -2.50 17.09
C ASP A 137 -3.51 -3.34 16.08
N GLY A 138 -2.21 -3.06 15.96
CA GLY A 138 -1.28 -3.78 15.07
C GLY A 138 -1.48 -3.50 13.58
N TRP A 139 -2.11 -2.38 13.22
CA TRP A 139 -2.39 -2.01 11.84
C TRP A 139 -1.14 -1.46 11.13
N PRO A 140 -1.00 -1.69 9.81
CA PRO A 140 0.08 -1.10 9.04
C PRO A 140 -0.07 0.43 8.96
N ILE A 141 1.03 1.14 9.16
CA ILE A 141 1.08 2.62 9.12
C ILE A 141 1.91 3.18 7.96
N ALA A 142 2.62 2.32 7.23
CA ALA A 142 3.47 2.69 6.11
C ALA A 142 3.40 1.65 5.00
N THR A 143 3.49 2.10 3.74
CA THR A 143 3.40 1.23 2.57
C THR A 143 4.70 0.49 2.26
N GLY A 144 5.77 0.64 3.04
CA GLY A 144 7.08 0.02 2.72
C GLY A 144 7.03 -1.49 2.41
N VAL A 145 6.17 -2.26 3.09
CA VAL A 145 5.94 -3.68 2.78
C VAL A 145 5.30 -3.86 1.39
N ILE A 146 4.33 -3.01 1.06
CA ILE A 146 3.64 -2.99 -0.24
C ILE A 146 4.60 -2.54 -1.33
N GLU A 147 5.38 -1.48 -1.11
CA GLU A 147 6.40 -0.99 -2.04
C GLU A 147 7.50 -2.01 -2.30
N GLY A 148 7.94 -2.73 -1.25
CA GLY A 148 8.87 -3.84 -1.37
C GLY A 148 8.30 -4.95 -2.25
N ALA A 149 7.05 -5.34 -2.01
CA ALA A 149 6.36 -6.31 -2.86
C ALA A 149 6.24 -5.82 -4.31
N CYS A 150 5.83 -4.57 -4.55
CA CYS A 150 5.75 -4.00 -5.90
C CYS A 150 7.11 -3.95 -6.59
N ARG A 151 8.18 -3.60 -5.87
CA ARG A 151 9.54 -3.60 -6.42
C ARG A 151 9.95 -4.99 -6.86
N HIS A 152 9.86 -5.97 -5.96
CA HIS A 152 10.37 -7.32 -6.22
C HIS A 152 9.48 -8.15 -7.14
N LEU A 153 8.16 -8.03 -7.00
CA LEU A 153 7.21 -8.79 -7.80
C LEU A 153 7.04 -8.19 -9.20
N VAL A 154 6.91 -6.86 -9.27
CA VAL A 154 6.54 -6.13 -10.50
C VAL A 154 7.77 -5.53 -11.18
N LYS A 155 8.44 -4.58 -10.53
CA LYS A 155 9.47 -3.75 -11.19
C LYS A 155 10.67 -4.56 -11.68
N ASP A 156 11.16 -5.50 -10.87
CA ASP A 156 12.31 -6.35 -11.21
C ASP A 156 12.14 -7.12 -12.53
N ARG A 157 10.92 -7.27 -13.04
CA ARG A 157 10.66 -7.92 -14.33
C ARG A 157 10.02 -7.04 -15.39
N LEU A 158 9.06 -6.22 -14.98
CA LEU A 158 8.25 -5.45 -15.91
C LEU A 158 8.86 -4.08 -16.23
N ASP A 159 9.68 -3.52 -15.33
CA ASP A 159 10.28 -2.19 -15.44
C ASP A 159 11.75 -2.28 -15.89
N VAL A 160 12.01 -3.15 -16.88
CA VAL A 160 13.35 -3.35 -17.46
C VAL A 160 13.41 -2.63 -18.81
N THR A 161 14.52 -1.93 -19.06
CA THR A 161 14.74 -1.19 -20.31
C THR A 161 14.48 -2.04 -21.54
N GLY A 162 13.66 -1.55 -22.46
CA GLY A 162 13.31 -2.21 -23.71
C GLY A 162 12.20 -3.27 -23.61
N ALA A 163 11.68 -3.56 -22.41
CA ALA A 163 10.56 -4.48 -22.26
C ALA A 163 9.25 -3.86 -22.76
N ARG A 164 8.43 -4.66 -23.45
CA ARG A 164 7.06 -4.31 -23.86
C ARG A 164 6.12 -5.42 -23.43
N TRP A 165 5.01 -5.05 -22.82
CA TRP A 165 4.06 -6.01 -22.26
C TRP A 165 2.64 -5.70 -22.72
N GLY A 166 1.93 -6.72 -23.18
CA GLY A 166 0.46 -6.70 -23.20
C GLY A 166 -0.09 -7.04 -21.82
N LEU A 167 -1.26 -6.50 -21.47
CA LEU A 167 -1.88 -6.70 -20.15
C LEU A 167 -1.97 -8.17 -19.74
N ALA A 168 -2.49 -9.02 -20.63
CA ALA A 168 -2.62 -10.47 -20.37
C ALA A 168 -1.27 -11.15 -20.11
N GLY A 169 -0.23 -10.77 -20.86
CA GLY A 169 1.12 -11.31 -20.69
C GLY A 169 1.78 -10.86 -19.39
N ALA A 170 1.65 -9.56 -19.07
CA ALA A 170 2.12 -9.02 -17.79
C ALA A 170 1.45 -9.71 -16.61
N GLU A 171 0.12 -9.83 -16.62
CA GLU A 171 -0.64 -10.46 -15.56
C GLU A 171 -0.25 -11.94 -15.37
N ALA A 172 -0.12 -12.70 -16.46
CA ALA A 172 0.30 -14.10 -16.40
C ALA A 172 1.69 -14.26 -15.77
N VAL A 173 2.66 -13.42 -16.16
CA VAL A 173 4.00 -13.43 -15.57
C VAL A 173 3.98 -13.03 -14.09
N LEU A 174 3.19 -12.03 -13.72
CA LEU A 174 3.06 -11.62 -12.32
C LEU A 174 2.44 -12.72 -11.45
N LYS A 175 1.43 -13.44 -11.94
CA LYS A 175 0.84 -14.59 -11.23
C LYS A 175 1.86 -15.70 -10.99
N LEU A 176 2.67 -16.04 -12.00
CA LEU A 176 3.73 -17.05 -11.85
C LEU A 176 4.82 -16.60 -10.86
N ARG A 177 5.21 -15.32 -10.91
CA ARG A 177 6.16 -14.77 -9.93
C ARG A 177 5.59 -14.80 -8.52
N ALA A 178 4.30 -14.47 -8.34
CA ALA A 178 3.64 -14.51 -7.04
C ALA A 178 3.66 -15.93 -6.45
N LEU A 179 3.32 -16.95 -7.26
CA LEU A 179 3.42 -18.36 -6.85
C LEU A 179 4.83 -18.72 -6.40
N ARG A 180 5.85 -18.27 -7.14
CA ARG A 180 7.25 -18.56 -6.80
C ARG A 180 7.69 -17.85 -5.52
N THR A 181 7.34 -16.57 -5.36
CA THR A 181 7.66 -15.79 -4.16
C THR A 181 6.99 -16.35 -2.91
N ASN A 182 5.78 -16.89 -3.04
CA ASN A 182 5.05 -17.51 -1.93
C ASN A 182 5.50 -18.95 -1.61
N GLY A 183 6.27 -19.59 -2.50
CA GLY A 183 6.66 -21.00 -2.37
C GLY A 183 5.65 -22.01 -2.91
N ASP A 184 4.57 -21.55 -3.55
CA ASP A 184 3.44 -22.37 -4.01
C ASP A 184 3.63 -22.94 -5.43
N PHE A 185 4.78 -22.68 -6.06
CA PHE A 185 5.01 -23.03 -7.47
C PHE A 185 4.89 -24.53 -7.74
N ASP A 186 5.45 -25.38 -6.89
CA ASP A 186 5.47 -26.83 -7.12
C ASP A 186 4.08 -27.47 -6.98
N GLU A 187 3.26 -26.95 -6.06
CA GLU A 187 1.87 -27.37 -5.92
C GLU A 187 1.05 -26.93 -7.14
N TYR A 188 1.17 -25.66 -7.53
CA TYR A 188 0.51 -25.15 -8.72
C TYR A 188 0.94 -25.92 -9.98
N TRP A 189 2.23 -26.24 -10.12
CA TRP A 189 2.76 -26.94 -11.30
C TRP A 189 2.15 -28.34 -11.43
N ARG A 190 2.06 -29.08 -10.32
CA ARG A 190 1.36 -30.38 -10.31
C ARG A 190 -0.10 -30.24 -10.70
N PHE A 191 -0.82 -29.27 -10.12
CA PHE A 191 -2.20 -28.97 -10.50
C PHE A 191 -2.33 -28.64 -11.99
N HIS A 192 -1.44 -27.81 -12.52
CA HIS A 192 -1.41 -27.40 -13.92
C HIS A 192 -1.23 -28.60 -14.85
N LEU A 193 -0.26 -29.48 -14.57
CA LEU A 193 -0.03 -30.69 -15.38
C LEU A 193 -1.25 -31.62 -15.39
N ILE A 194 -1.92 -31.81 -14.24
CA ILE A 194 -3.16 -32.60 -14.17
C ILE A 194 -4.26 -31.97 -15.03
N ARG A 195 -4.42 -30.64 -14.96
CA ARG A 195 -5.41 -29.91 -15.75
C ARG A 195 -5.10 -29.95 -17.25
N GLU A 196 -3.83 -29.81 -17.64
CA GLU A 196 -3.40 -29.89 -19.03
C GLU A 196 -3.58 -31.30 -19.60
N LYS A 197 -3.22 -32.34 -18.85
CA LYS A 197 -3.49 -33.73 -19.23
C LYS A 197 -4.98 -33.95 -19.48
N ARG A 198 -5.84 -33.43 -18.59
CA ARG A 198 -7.30 -33.47 -18.76
C ARG A 198 -7.75 -32.78 -20.05
N ARG A 199 -7.27 -31.56 -20.25
CA ARG A 199 -7.68 -30.68 -21.35
C ARG A 199 -7.24 -31.19 -22.72
N ILE A 200 -5.99 -31.64 -22.84
CA ILE A 200 -5.37 -31.98 -24.12
C ILE A 200 -5.51 -33.46 -24.45
N HIS A 201 -5.50 -34.33 -23.44
CA HIS A 201 -5.53 -35.78 -23.66
C HIS A 201 -6.87 -36.40 -23.25
N GLU A 202 -7.20 -36.43 -21.96
CA GLU A 202 -8.33 -37.21 -21.45
C GLU A 202 -9.66 -36.81 -22.13
N SER A 203 -9.91 -35.51 -22.32
CA SER A 203 -11.11 -34.97 -23.00
C SER A 203 -11.31 -35.47 -24.44
N ARG A 204 -10.26 -35.99 -25.08
CA ARG A 204 -10.29 -36.48 -26.48
C ARG A 204 -10.62 -37.98 -26.56
N TYR A 205 -10.69 -38.69 -25.44
CA TYR A 205 -11.02 -40.11 -25.38
C TYR A 205 -12.43 -40.33 -24.81
N ARG A 206 -13.11 -41.40 -25.27
CA ARG A 206 -14.42 -41.79 -24.72
C ARG A 206 -14.30 -42.04 -23.21
N GLY A 207 -15.20 -41.42 -22.44
CA GLY A 207 -15.22 -41.55 -20.97
C GLY A 207 -14.19 -40.69 -20.24
N ASN A 208 -13.51 -39.76 -20.91
CA ASN A 208 -12.46 -38.92 -20.33
C ASN A 208 -11.30 -39.72 -19.70
N SER A 209 -10.98 -40.88 -20.28
CA SER A 209 -9.92 -41.77 -19.78
C SER A 209 -8.99 -42.18 -20.91
N ILE A 210 -7.68 -42.00 -20.71
CA ILE A 210 -6.66 -42.50 -21.65
C ILE A 210 -6.62 -44.04 -21.53
N PRO A 211 -6.77 -44.79 -22.63
CA PRO A 211 -6.59 -46.24 -22.61
C PRO A 211 -5.19 -46.60 -22.09
N GLY A 212 -5.08 -47.56 -21.17
CA GLY A 212 -3.78 -48.00 -20.67
C GLY A 212 -2.92 -48.63 -21.76
N ASP A 213 -1.59 -48.56 -21.60
CA ASP A 213 -0.66 -49.21 -22.50
C ASP A 213 -0.97 -50.71 -22.57
N ARG A 214 -1.11 -51.24 -23.79
CA ARG A 214 -1.19 -52.68 -23.98
C ARG A 214 0.14 -53.28 -23.53
N PRO A 215 0.15 -54.35 -22.72
CA PRO A 215 1.39 -55.03 -22.40
C PRO A 215 2.05 -55.50 -23.69
N VAL A 216 3.33 -55.16 -23.85
CA VAL A 216 4.16 -55.69 -24.93
C VAL A 216 4.34 -57.17 -24.65
N THR A 217 3.72 -58.01 -25.48
CA THR A 217 3.85 -59.48 -25.47
C THR A 217 5.19 -59.93 -25.99
#